data_AF-A0AA50KG60-F1
#
_entry.id   AF-A0AA50KG60-F1
#
_cell.length_a   1.000
_cell.length_b   1.000
_cell.length_c   1.000
_cell.angle_alpha   90.00
_cell.angle_beta   90.00
_cell.angle_gamma   90.00
#
_symmetry.space_group_name_H-M   'P 1'
#
loop_
_entity.id
_entity.type
_entity.pdbx_description
1 polymer ?
#
loop_
_entity_poly.entity_id
_entity_poly.type
_entity_poly.pdbx_seq_one_letter_code
_entity_poly.pdbx_strand_id
1 'polypeptide(L)'
;MEETEKIEMLADAVSIAKKILAGDIDPNLGCAKLGEINRDLDWPTELAAFGLLAHEQYDHENIGITVESCVPEIIDECTKLVASHS
;
A
#
# COMPACT_ATOMS: atom_id res chain seq x y z
N MET A 1 -2.94 18.31 -9.97
CA MET A 1 -1.98 17.27 -10.36
C MET A 1 -2.19 16.98 -11.82
N GLU A 2 -1.14 17.12 -12.61
CA GLU A 2 -1.13 16.82 -14.04
C GLU A 2 -1.21 15.31 -14.27
N GLU A 3 -1.62 14.89 -15.47
CA GLU A 3 -1.77 13.46 -15.79
C GLU A 3 -0.43 12.70 -15.70
N THR A 4 0.66 13.33 -16.13
CA THR A 4 2.02 12.78 -16.03
C THR A 4 2.42 12.52 -14.58
N GLU A 5 2.14 13.46 -13.68
CA GLU A 5 2.43 13.32 -12.24
C GLU A 5 1.66 12.13 -11.63
N LYS A 6 0.40 11.91 -12.06
CA LYS A 6 -0.38 10.74 -11.61
C LYS A 6 0.25 9.42 -12.03
N ILE A 7 0.70 9.34 -13.29
CA ILE A 7 1.33 8.15 -13.85
C ILE A 7 2.63 7.83 -13.09
N GLU A 8 3.44 8.85 -12.80
CA GLU A 8 4.68 8.70 -12.03
C GLU A 8 4.41 8.21 -10.61
N MET A 9 3.44 8.81 -9.90
CA MET A 9 3.07 8.37 -8.55
C MET A 9 2.54 6.94 -8.51
N LEU A 10 1.78 6.52 -9.53
CA LEU A 10 1.31 5.14 -9.63
C LEU A 10 2.47 4.16 -9.92
N ALA A 11 3.41 4.55 -10.78
CA ALA A 11 4.62 3.76 -11.02
C ALA A 11 5.47 3.63 -9.74
N ASP A 12 5.54 4.68 -8.93
CA ASP A 12 6.20 4.65 -7.62
C ASP A 12 5.47 3.73 -6.64
N ALA A 13 4.13 3.72 -6.62
CA ALA A 13 3.36 2.76 -5.82
C ALA A 13 3.69 1.30 -6.20
N VAL A 14 3.70 1.00 -7.50
CA VAL A 14 4.08 -0.35 -7.99
C VAL A 14 5.53 -0.69 -7.62
N SER A 15 6.44 0.28 -7.68
CA SER A 15 7.84 0.12 -7.27
C SER A 15 7.98 -0.20 -5.78
N ILE A 16 7.22 0.47 -4.92
CA ILE A 16 7.17 0.21 -3.47
C ILE A 16 6.65 -1.20 -3.21
N ALA A 17 5.54 -1.59 -3.84
CA ALA A 17 4.98 -2.94 -3.69
C ALA A 17 6.00 -4.03 -4.08
N LYS A 18 6.75 -3.85 -5.16
CA LYS A 18 7.84 -4.77 -5.56
C LYS A 18 8.93 -4.87 -4.49
N LYS A 19 9.33 -3.75 -3.87
CA LYS A 19 10.34 -3.73 -2.80
C LYS A 19 9.86 -4.40 -1.52
N ILE A 20 8.57 -4.26 -1.17
CA ILE A 20 7.95 -5.00 -0.06
C ILE A 20 8.03 -6.51 -0.33
N LEU A 21 7.62 -6.96 -1.51
CA LEU A 21 7.65 -8.39 -1.89
C LEU A 21 9.07 -8.97 -1.96
N ALA A 22 10.07 -8.14 -2.29
CA ALA A 22 11.48 -8.52 -2.27
C ALA A 22 12.08 -8.58 -0.85
N GLY A 23 11.38 -8.05 0.17
CA GLY A 23 11.89 -7.93 1.53
C GLY A 23 12.86 -6.75 1.73
N ASP A 24 12.96 -5.84 0.76
CA ASP A 24 13.83 -4.66 0.83
C ASP A 24 13.26 -3.55 1.71
N ILE A 25 11.94 -3.57 1.94
CA ILE A 25 11.21 -2.61 2.77
C ILE A 25 10.29 -3.39 3.71
N ASP A 26 10.20 -2.94 4.96
CA ASP A 26 9.22 -3.44 5.91
C ASP A 26 7.77 -3.25 5.37
N PRO A 27 6.92 -4.29 5.38
CA PRO A 27 5.59 -4.21 4.79
C PRO A 27 4.71 -3.09 5.38
N ASN A 28 4.78 -2.86 6.69
CA ASN A 28 3.97 -1.85 7.38
C ASN A 28 4.40 -0.43 6.98
N LEU A 29 5.71 -0.17 6.99
CA LEU A 29 6.27 1.09 6.51
C LEU A 29 5.97 1.33 5.01
N GLY A 30 6.07 0.28 4.20
CA GLY A 30 5.75 0.34 2.78
C GLY A 30 4.26 0.63 2.54
N CYS A 31 3.37 -0.04 3.29
CA CYS A 31 1.92 0.17 3.23
C CYS A 31 1.53 1.60 3.64
N ALA A 32 2.17 2.18 4.66
CA ALA A 32 1.93 3.57 5.03
C ALA A 32 2.19 4.54 3.86
N LYS A 33 3.31 4.33 3.13
CA LYS A 33 3.62 5.13 1.93
C LYS A 33 2.63 4.90 0.79
N LEU A 34 2.19 3.66 0.58
CA LEU A 34 1.15 3.35 -0.41
C LEU A 34 -0.18 4.01 -0.06
N GLY A 35 -0.53 4.08 1.23
CA GLY A 35 -1.70 4.81 1.73
C GLY A 35 -1.60 6.32 1.49
N GLU A 36 -0.42 6.92 1.64
CA GLU A 36 -0.18 8.33 1.29
C GLU A 36 -0.38 8.57 -0.21
N ILE A 37 0.21 7.73 -1.07
CA ILE A 37 0.03 7.82 -2.53
C ILE A 37 -1.44 7.66 -2.92
N ASN A 38 -2.15 6.71 -2.31
CA ASN A 38 -3.59 6.52 -2.51
C ASN A 38 -4.37 7.81 -2.22
N ARG A 39 -4.13 8.43 -1.07
CA ARG A 39 -4.76 9.71 -0.72
C ARG A 39 -4.41 10.82 -1.71
N ASP A 40 -3.13 10.95 -2.05
CA ASP A 40 -2.65 12.06 -2.87
C ASP A 40 -3.13 11.95 -4.33
N LEU A 41 -3.38 10.72 -4.81
CA LEU A 41 -4.03 10.40 -6.09
C LEU A 41 -5.57 10.54 -6.09
N ASP A 42 -6.16 11.00 -4.98
CA ASP A 42 -7.62 11.09 -4.78
C ASP A 42 -8.33 9.72 -4.78
N TRP A 43 -7.75 8.76 -4.07
CA TRP A 43 -8.32 7.46 -3.71
C TRP A 43 -8.61 6.50 -4.89
N PRO A 44 -7.63 6.23 -5.78
CA PRO A 44 -7.84 5.27 -6.86
C PRO A 44 -8.14 3.87 -6.29
N THR A 45 -9.08 3.16 -6.92
CA THR A 45 -9.56 1.86 -6.42
C THR A 45 -8.47 0.80 -6.37
N GLU A 46 -7.45 0.91 -7.21
CA GLU A 46 -6.30 0.00 -7.24
C GLU A 46 -5.38 0.12 -6.02
N LEU A 47 -5.43 1.24 -5.28
CA LEU A 47 -4.67 1.45 -4.05
C LEU A 47 -5.54 1.51 -2.79
N ALA A 48 -6.86 1.34 -2.93
CA ALA A 48 -7.83 1.52 -1.85
C ALA A 48 -7.51 0.67 -0.61
N ALA A 49 -7.11 -0.58 -0.81
CA ALA A 49 -6.75 -1.50 0.28
C ALA A 49 -5.58 -0.98 1.12
N PHE A 50 -4.56 -0.36 0.51
CA PHE A 50 -3.45 0.22 1.25
C PHE A 50 -3.84 1.44 2.07
N GLY A 51 -4.84 2.21 1.62
CA GLY A 51 -5.39 3.32 2.43
C GLY A 51 -6.03 2.81 3.73
N LEU A 52 -6.78 1.71 3.64
CA LEU A 52 -7.38 1.06 4.81
C LEU A 52 -6.32 0.43 5.71
N LEU A 53 -5.45 -0.41 5.15
CA LEU A 53 -4.40 -1.11 5.90
C LEU A 53 -3.41 -0.15 6.56
N ALA A 54 -3.10 0.99 5.94
CA ALA A 54 -2.28 2.03 6.57
C ALA A 54 -2.94 2.64 7.82
N HIS A 55 -4.27 2.72 7.84
CA HIS A 55 -5.04 3.19 8.99
C HIS A 55 -5.17 2.12 10.08
N GLU A 56 -5.40 0.87 9.70
CA GLU A 56 -5.69 -0.24 10.61
C GLU A 56 -4.49 -0.71 11.43
N GLN A 57 -3.25 -0.39 11.01
CA GLN A 57 -2.02 -0.83 11.69
C GLN A 57 -1.91 -0.42 13.17
N TYR A 58 -2.66 0.59 13.62
CA TYR A 58 -2.59 1.14 14.98
C TYR A 58 -3.98 1.45 15.53
N ASP A 59 -4.12 1.56 16.86
CA ASP A 59 -5.34 1.95 17.57
C ASP A 59 -6.53 0.97 17.45
N HIS A 60 -6.30 -0.23 16.93
CA HIS A 60 -7.29 -1.31 16.75
C HIS A 60 -6.93 -2.61 17.49
N GLU A 61 -5.98 -2.55 18.42
CA GLU A 61 -5.48 -3.73 19.16
C GLU A 61 -6.59 -4.35 20.03
N ASN A 62 -7.53 -3.54 20.49
CA ASN A 62 -8.69 -3.98 21.28
C ASN A 62 -9.67 -4.86 20.49
N ILE A 63 -9.65 -4.80 19.16
CA ILE A 63 -10.45 -5.66 18.27
C ILE A 63 -9.61 -6.73 17.57
N GLY A 64 -8.34 -6.87 17.97
CA GLY A 64 -7.44 -7.91 17.47
C GLY A 64 -6.71 -7.59 16.17
N ILE A 65 -6.75 -6.33 15.73
CA ILE A 65 -5.95 -5.86 14.59
C ILE A 65 -4.69 -5.19 15.13
N THR A 66 -3.53 -5.68 14.71
CA THR A 66 -2.22 -5.15 15.04
C THR A 66 -1.37 -4.96 13.80
N VAL A 67 -0.30 -4.19 13.93
CA VAL A 67 0.70 -4.00 12.88
C VAL A 67 1.25 -5.33 12.34
N GLU A 68 1.39 -6.37 13.17
CA GLU A 68 1.80 -7.70 12.72
C GLU A 68 0.69 -8.46 11.99
N SER A 69 -0.57 -8.32 12.43
CA SER A 69 -1.70 -9.01 11.78
C SER A 69 -2.04 -8.43 10.41
N CYS A 70 -1.67 -7.17 10.15
CA CYS A 70 -1.85 -6.55 8.83
C CYS A 70 -0.87 -7.07 7.78
N VAL A 71 0.30 -7.60 8.18
CA VAL A 71 1.37 -7.98 7.25
C VAL A 71 0.92 -8.96 6.16
N PRO A 72 0.20 -10.07 6.46
CA PRO A 72 -0.23 -11.01 5.43
C PRO A 72 -1.12 -10.36 4.35
N GLU A 73 -2.02 -9.46 4.75
CA GLU A 73 -2.92 -8.77 3.83
C GLU A 73 -2.18 -7.72 3.00
N ILE A 74 -1.22 -7.00 3.60
CA ILE A 74 -0.32 -6.10 2.87
C ILE A 74 0.43 -6.85 1.76
N ILE A 75 0.96 -8.04 2.06
CA ILE A 75 1.68 -8.86 1.07
C ILE A 75 0.75 -9.33 -0.05
N ASP A 76 -0.48 -9.75 0.27
CA ASP A 76 -1.49 -10.17 -0.71
C ASP A 76 -1.86 -9.02 -1.66
N GLU A 77 -2.14 -7.84 -1.12
CA GLU A 77 -2.47 -6.65 -1.92
C GLU A 77 -1.28 -6.16 -2.74
N CYS A 78 -0.05 -6.21 -2.22
CA CYS A 78 1.15 -5.93 -3.01
C CYS A 78 1.29 -6.88 -4.20
N THR A 79 0.97 -8.17 -4.00
CA THR A 79 1.00 -9.18 -5.06
C THR A 79 -0.04 -8.87 -6.14
N LYS A 80 -1.27 -8.51 -5.75
CA LYS A 80 -2.34 -8.12 -6.68
C LYS A 80 -1.99 -6.87 -7.47
N LEU A 81 -1.46 -5.84 -6.80
CA LEU A 81 -1.05 -4.59 -7.45
C LEU A 81 0.04 -4.87 -8.49
N VAL A 82 1.10 -5.61 -8.14
CA VAL A 82 2.18 -5.92 -9.08
C VAL A 82 1.68 -6.75 -10.27
N ALA A 83 0.81 -7.74 -10.03
CA ALA A 83 0.24 -8.57 -11.09
C ALA A 83 -0.61 -7.76 -12.09
N SER A 84 -1.30 -6.72 -11.61
CA SER A 84 -2.16 -5.86 -12.44
C SER A 84 -1.37 -4.87 -13.31
N HIS A 85 -0.07 -4.70 -13.02
CA HIS A 85 0.86 -3.79 -13.71
C HIS A 85 2.08 -4.52 -14.30
N SER A 86 1.93 -5.82 -14.59
CA SER A 86 2.96 -6.67 -15.25
C SER A 86 2.65 -6.94 -16.71
#